data_AF-A0A925ZUG0-F1
#
_entry.id   AF-A0A925ZUG0-F1
#
_cell.length_a   1.000
_cell.length_b   1.000
_cell.length_c   1.000
_cell.angle_alpha   90.00
_cell.angle_beta   90.00
_cell.angle_gamma   90.00
#
_symmetry.space_group_name_H-M   'P 1'
#
loop_
_entity.id
_entity.type
_entity.pdbx_description
1 polymer ?
#
loop_
_entity_poly.entity_id
_entity_poly.type
_entity_poly.pdbx_seq_one_letter_code
_entity_poly.pdbx_strand_id
1 'polypeptide(L)'
;MARQRMRAFQLPQGLLGRSGRRLAVLVLVLITLSLVVSFGEQVVQGARMEQQRRDLEAEVTQLRAERDLLDAGAAYAESDVYVEQRAREMLNLAREGDTVILPQLPPPAPTATPAPQALPLPPAEPNWLKWWRAFFP
;
A
#
# COMPACT_ATOMS: atom_id res chain seq x y z
N MET A 1 -43.71 -59.02 -67.95
CA MET A 1 -43.38 -59.56 -66.61
C MET A 1 -41.86 -59.48 -66.40
N ALA A 2 -41.33 -58.32 -65.99
CA ALA A 2 -39.89 -58.13 -65.75
C ALA A 2 -39.67 -57.93 -64.24
N ARG A 3 -39.06 -58.92 -63.58
CA ARG A 3 -38.76 -58.86 -62.14
C ARG A 3 -37.43 -58.14 -61.90
N GLN A 4 -37.56 -56.98 -61.29
CA GLN A 4 -36.52 -56.10 -60.78
C GLN A 4 -35.72 -56.83 -59.68
N ARG A 5 -34.44 -57.09 -59.90
CA ARG A 5 -33.52 -57.56 -58.85
C ARG A 5 -32.94 -56.34 -58.14
N MET A 6 -33.48 -56.01 -56.97
CA MET A 6 -32.89 -55.06 -56.04
C MET A 6 -31.45 -55.50 -55.71
N ARG A 7 -30.47 -54.69 -56.12
CA ARG A 7 -29.09 -54.84 -55.64
C ARG A 7 -29.07 -54.32 -54.21
N ALA A 8 -29.00 -55.24 -53.24
CA ALA A 8 -28.72 -54.91 -51.86
C ALA A 8 -27.39 -54.15 -51.81
N PHE A 9 -27.41 -52.97 -51.20
CA PHE A 9 -26.22 -52.21 -50.84
C PHE A 9 -25.51 -52.98 -49.70
N GLN A 10 -24.70 -53.97 -50.08
CA GLN A 10 -23.88 -54.70 -49.14
C GLN A 10 -22.73 -53.78 -48.72
N LEU A 11 -22.89 -53.16 -47.55
CA LEU A 11 -21.79 -52.50 -46.86
C LEU A 11 -20.71 -53.56 -46.57
N PRO A 12 -19.46 -53.38 -47.04
CA PRO A 12 -18.39 -54.35 -46.79
C PRO A 12 -18.05 -54.35 -45.29
N GLN A 13 -18.53 -55.36 -44.56
CA GLN A 13 -18.26 -55.57 -43.12
C GLN A 13 -16.86 -56.14 -42.84
N GLY A 14 -15.87 -55.85 -43.70
CA GLY A 14 -14.56 -56.50 -43.71
C GLY A 14 -13.36 -55.67 -43.22
N LEU A 15 -13.56 -54.49 -42.62
CA LEU A 15 -12.44 -53.56 -42.34
C LEU A 15 -12.00 -53.47 -40.86
N LEU A 16 -12.63 -54.18 -39.93
CA LEU A 16 -12.20 -54.21 -38.52
C LEU A 16 -11.39 -55.48 -38.19
N GLY A 17 -10.22 -55.61 -38.81
CA GLY A 17 -9.16 -56.43 -38.24
C GLY A 17 -8.62 -55.83 -36.93
N ARG A 18 -7.80 -56.58 -36.17
CA ARG A 18 -7.11 -56.08 -34.95
C ARG A 18 -6.48 -54.69 -35.14
N SER A 19 -5.98 -54.40 -36.34
CA SER A 19 -5.36 -53.13 -36.72
C SER A 19 -6.36 -51.96 -36.78
N GLY A 20 -7.58 -52.15 -37.31
CA GLY A 20 -8.60 -51.11 -37.34
C GLY A 20 -9.13 -50.76 -35.94
N ARG A 21 -9.27 -51.78 -35.07
CA ARG A 21 -9.63 -51.55 -33.67
C ARG A 21 -8.54 -50.78 -32.90
N ARG A 22 -7.26 -51.07 -33.15
CA ARG A 22 -6.13 -50.32 -32.57
C ARG A 22 -6.11 -48.86 -33.02
N LEU A 23 -6.39 -48.61 -34.31
CA LEU A 23 -6.47 -47.25 -34.85
C LEU A 23 -7.62 -46.46 -34.20
N ALA A 24 -8.79 -47.07 -34.07
CA ALA A 24 -9.95 -46.45 -33.43
C ALA A 24 -9.68 -46.09 -31.95
N VAL A 25 -9.01 -46.98 -31.21
CA VAL A 25 -8.60 -46.70 -29.82
C VAL A 25 -7.59 -45.56 -29.75
N LEU A 26 -6.60 -45.51 -30.64
CA LEU A 26 -5.64 -44.42 -30.69
C LEU A 26 -6.30 -43.07 -30.97
N VAL A 27 -7.21 -43.02 -31.95
CA VAL A 27 -7.98 -41.80 -32.26
C VAL A 27 -8.82 -41.37 -31.07
N LEU A 28 -9.51 -42.31 -30.40
CA LEU A 28 -10.30 -42.02 -29.21
C LEU A 28 -9.41 -41.43 -28.09
N VAL A 29 -8.25 -42.03 -27.83
CA VAL A 29 -7.31 -41.52 -26.82
C VAL A 29 -6.85 -40.11 -27.16
N LEU A 30 -6.50 -39.83 -28.41
CA LEU A 30 -6.08 -38.50 -28.86
C LEU A 30 -7.20 -37.46 -28.66
N ILE A 31 -8.44 -37.81 -29.00
CA ILE A 31 -9.60 -36.94 -28.79
C ILE A 31 -9.80 -36.68 -27.29
N THR A 32 -9.75 -37.72 -26.45
CA THR A 32 -9.91 -37.54 -25.00
C THR A 32 -8.82 -36.67 -24.41
N LEU A 33 -7.55 -36.85 -24.83
CA LEU A 33 -6.44 -36.05 -24.36
C LEU A 33 -6.57 -34.59 -24.80
N SER A 34 -6.95 -34.36 -26.05
CA SER A 34 -7.23 -33.01 -26.57
C SER A 34 -8.34 -32.32 -25.79
N LEU A 35 -9.38 -33.06 -25.41
CA LEU A 35 -10.53 -32.50 -24.67
C LEU A 35 -10.14 -32.11 -23.24
N VAL A 36 -9.30 -32.92 -22.58
CA VAL A 36 -8.77 -32.60 -21.25
C VAL A 36 -7.94 -31.33 -21.28
N VAL A 37 -7.07 -31.17 -22.30
CA VAL A 37 -6.25 -29.96 -22.47
C VAL A 37 -7.15 -28.74 -22.71
N SER A 38 -8.09 -28.82 -23.66
CA SER A 38 -8.97 -27.68 -23.97
C SER A 38 -9.84 -27.28 -22.79
N PHE A 39 -10.34 -28.25 -22.03
CA PHE A 39 -11.12 -27.97 -20.83
C PHE A 39 -10.27 -27.31 -19.73
N GLY A 40 -9.04 -27.82 -19.51
CA GLY A 40 -8.09 -27.23 -18.59
C GLY A 40 -7.76 -25.77 -18.94
N GLU A 41 -7.51 -25.49 -20.22
CA GLU A 41 -7.28 -24.12 -20.69
C GLU A 41 -8.47 -23.20 -20.44
N GLN A 42 -9.69 -23.67 -20.72
CA GLN A 42 -10.90 -22.89 -20.52
C GLN A 42 -11.16 -22.58 -19.03
N VAL A 43 -10.90 -23.53 -18.14
CA VAL A 43 -10.99 -23.32 -16.68
C VAL A 43 -9.96 -22.29 -16.21
N VAL A 44 -8.70 -22.39 -16.67
CA VAL A 44 -7.66 -21.43 -16.30
C VAL A 44 -7.98 -20.03 -16.84
N GLN A 45 -8.48 -19.91 -18.06
CA GLN A 45 -8.91 -18.64 -18.62
C GLN A 45 -10.05 -18.02 -17.81
N GLY A 46 -11.07 -18.80 -17.45
CA GLY A 46 -12.17 -18.33 -16.60
C GLY A 46 -11.67 -17.84 -15.23
N ALA A 47 -10.79 -18.61 -14.58
CA ALA A 47 -10.21 -18.23 -13.29
C ALA A 47 -9.38 -16.93 -13.38
N ARG A 48 -8.60 -16.76 -14.45
CA ARG A 48 -7.81 -15.53 -14.67
C ARG A 48 -8.70 -14.31 -14.84
N MET A 49 -9.78 -14.42 -15.62
CA MET A 49 -10.72 -13.31 -15.84
C MET A 49 -11.44 -12.91 -14.55
N GLU A 50 -11.82 -13.90 -13.74
CA GLU A 50 -12.44 -13.66 -12.43
C GLU A 50 -11.46 -12.99 -11.46
N GLN A 51 -10.20 -13.42 -11.45
CA GLN A 51 -9.17 -12.79 -10.62
C GLN A 51 -8.89 -11.35 -11.05
N GLN A 52 -8.75 -11.09 -12.34
CA GLN A 52 -8.60 -9.74 -12.89
C GLN A 52 -9.78 -8.83 -12.50
N ARG A 53 -11.02 -9.34 -12.58
CA ARG A 53 -12.19 -8.60 -12.13
C ARG A 53 -12.10 -8.20 -10.66
N ARG A 54 -11.75 -9.14 -9.78
CA ARG A 54 -11.60 -8.88 -8.34
C ARG A 54 -10.51 -7.85 -8.04
N ASP A 55 -9.38 -7.95 -8.72
CA ASP A 55 -8.27 -7.02 -8.55
C ASP A 55 -8.69 -5.60 -8.98
N LEU A 56 -9.36 -5.46 -10.13
CA LEU A 56 -9.90 -4.17 -10.58
C LEU A 56 -10.98 -3.62 -9.64
N GLU A 57 -11.88 -4.47 -9.14
CA GLU A 57 -12.92 -4.05 -8.18
C GLU A 57 -12.31 -3.55 -6.87
N ALA A 58 -11.25 -4.21 -6.39
CA ALA A 58 -10.51 -3.78 -5.21
C ALA A 58 -9.83 -2.43 -5.45
N GLU A 59 -9.19 -2.24 -6.60
CA GLU A 59 -8.55 -0.97 -6.97
C GLU A 59 -9.57 0.18 -7.06
N VAL A 60 -10.72 -0.06 -7.73
CA VAL A 60 -11.81 0.93 -7.79
C VAL A 60 -12.33 1.29 -6.41
N THR A 61 -12.45 0.31 -5.51
CA THR A 61 -12.92 0.55 -4.15
C THR A 61 -11.92 1.41 -3.36
N GLN A 62 -10.62 1.15 -3.49
CA GLN A 62 -9.58 1.97 -2.87
C GLN A 62 -9.59 3.40 -3.41
N LEU A 63 -9.64 3.56 -4.74
CA LEU A 63 -9.68 4.88 -5.38
C LEU A 63 -10.91 5.69 -4.97
N ARG A 64 -12.07 5.04 -4.82
CA ARG A 64 -13.28 5.71 -4.32
C ARG A 64 -13.11 6.17 -2.88
N ALA A 65 -12.56 5.33 -2.00
CA ALA A 65 -12.33 5.71 -0.61
C ALA A 65 -11.32 6.87 -0.49
N GLU A 66 -10.25 6.86 -1.29
CA GLU A 66 -9.27 7.94 -1.35
C GLU A 66 -9.91 9.24 -1.86
N ARG A 67 -10.70 9.15 -2.94
CA ARG A 67 -11.44 10.28 -3.46
C ARG A 67 -12.37 10.87 -2.39
N ASP A 68 -13.16 10.04 -1.70
CA ASP A 68 -14.09 10.52 -0.68
C ASP A 68 -13.36 11.24 0.48
N LEU A 69 -12.19 10.74 0.87
CA LEU A 69 -11.31 11.39 1.84
C LEU A 69 -10.81 12.75 1.35
N LEU A 70 -10.35 12.82 0.09
CA LEU A 70 -9.88 14.07 -0.52
C LEU A 70 -11.01 15.08 -0.69
N ASP A 71 -12.18 14.64 -1.14
CA ASP A 71 -13.38 15.47 -1.31
C ASP A 71 -13.82 16.05 0.06
N ALA A 72 -13.77 15.25 1.14
CA ALA A 72 -14.06 15.73 2.49
C ALA A 72 -13.04 16.77 2.98
N GLY A 73 -11.75 16.56 2.71
CA GLY A 73 -10.69 17.51 3.05
C GLY A 73 -10.82 18.82 2.28
N ALA A 74 -11.14 18.75 0.99
CA ALA A 74 -11.41 19.92 0.15
C ALA A 74 -12.63 20.70 0.67
N ALA A 75 -13.74 20.02 0.95
CA ALA A 75 -14.93 20.65 1.51
C ALA A 75 -14.67 21.33 2.86
N TYR A 76 -13.84 20.74 3.72
CA TYR A 76 -13.41 21.37 4.96
C TYR A 76 -12.58 22.64 4.70
N ALA A 77 -11.60 22.56 3.79
CA ALA A 77 -10.73 23.68 3.46
C ALA A 77 -11.50 24.87 2.83
N GLU A 78 -12.57 24.60 2.09
CA GLU A 78 -13.46 25.63 1.52
C GLU A 78 -14.48 26.19 2.53
N SER A 79 -14.64 25.56 3.70
CA SER A 79 -15.63 25.97 4.68
C SER A 79 -15.26 27.26 5.41
N ASP A 80 -16.29 28.03 5.80
CA ASP A 80 -16.13 29.24 6.64
C ASP A 80 -15.43 28.95 7.97
N VAL A 81 -15.59 27.74 8.52
CA VAL A 81 -14.94 27.30 9.76
C VAL A 81 -13.43 27.28 9.59
N TYR A 82 -12.94 26.76 8.46
CA TYR A 82 -11.51 26.75 8.16
C TYR A 82 -10.98 28.17 7.96
N VAL A 83 -11.71 29.02 7.25
CA VAL A 83 -11.36 30.43 7.06
C VAL A 83 -11.26 31.15 8.41
N GLU A 84 -12.23 30.96 9.30
CA GLU A 84 -12.25 31.55 10.63
C GLU A 84 -11.08 31.05 11.49
N GLN A 85 -10.81 29.74 11.48
CA GLN A 85 -9.68 29.16 12.19
C GLN A 85 -8.35 29.78 11.71
N ARG A 86 -8.15 29.86 10.40
CA ARG A 86 -6.95 30.47 9.81
C ARG A 86 -6.83 31.95 10.13
N ALA A 87 -7.94 32.69 10.11
CA ALA A 87 -7.97 34.11 10.47
C ALA A 87 -7.53 34.33 11.93
N ARG A 88 -7.99 33.48 12.86
CA ARG A 88 -7.63 33.54 14.28
C ARG A 88 -6.18 33.13 14.52
N GLU A 89 -5.71 32.05 13.89
CA GLU A 89 -4.38 31.47 14.16
C GLU A 89 -3.24 32.22 13.47
N MET A 90 -3.41 32.60 12.20
CA MET A 90 -2.32 33.15 11.37
C MET A 90 -2.32 34.68 11.32
N LEU A 91 -3.51 35.28 11.39
CA LEU A 91 -3.67 36.72 11.25
C LEU A 91 -4.06 37.39 12.59
N ASN A 92 -4.26 36.60 13.66
CA ASN A 92 -4.75 37.08 14.96
C ASN A 92 -6.03 37.95 14.84
N LEU A 93 -6.86 37.67 13.83
CA LEU A 93 -8.10 38.39 13.59
C LEU A 93 -9.21 37.83 14.47
N ALA A 94 -10.05 38.73 14.98
CA ALA A 94 -11.27 38.40 15.71
C ALA A 94 -12.49 38.77 14.87
N ARG A 95 -13.60 38.06 15.05
CA ARG A 95 -14.86 38.34 14.34
C ARG A 95 -15.47 39.64 14.86
N GLU A 96 -16.26 40.33 14.03
CA GLU A 96 -17.03 41.48 14.52
C GLU A 96 -17.94 41.07 15.69
N GLY A 97 -17.79 41.77 16.82
CA GLY A 97 -18.50 41.46 18.08
C GLY A 97 -17.72 40.60 19.07
N ASP A 98 -16.56 40.03 18.70
CA ASP A 98 -15.72 39.28 19.64
C ASP A 98 -14.99 40.21 20.63
N THR A 99 -14.88 39.78 21.90
CA THR A 99 -14.05 40.45 22.92
C THR A 99 -12.64 39.88 22.91
N VAL A 100 -11.66 40.68 22.47
CA VAL A 100 -10.25 40.26 22.43
C VAL A 100 -9.62 40.41 23.82
N ILE A 101 -9.15 39.30 24.39
CA ILE A 101 -8.46 39.27 25.69
C ILE A 101 -6.95 39.21 25.44
N LEU A 102 -6.21 40.22 25.90
CA LEU A 102 -4.75 40.19 25.94
C LEU A 102 -4.29 39.83 27.37
N PRO A 103 -3.82 38.60 27.62
CA PRO A 103 -3.29 38.25 28.93
C PRO A 103 -1.98 39.00 29.17
N GLN A 104 -1.95 39.80 30.24
CA GLN A 104 -0.70 40.37 30.75
C GLN A 104 0.00 39.32 31.59
N LEU A 105 1.05 38.71 31.04
CA LEU A 105 1.91 37.84 31.85
C LEU A 105 2.78 38.73 32.76
N PRO A 106 2.87 38.43 34.07
CA PRO A 106 3.86 39.07 34.93
C PRO A 106 5.26 38.88 34.33
N PRO A 107 6.13 39.90 34.36
CA PRO A 107 7.50 39.72 33.93
C PRO A 107 8.10 38.51 34.68
N PRO A 108 8.83 37.63 33.97
CA PRO A 108 9.46 36.48 34.61
C PRO A 108 10.29 36.98 35.78
N ALA A 109 10.07 36.40 36.96
CA ALA A 109 10.91 36.70 38.12
C ALA A 109 12.37 36.50 37.70
N PRO A 110 13.28 37.42 38.04
CA PRO A 110 14.68 37.27 37.67
C PRO A 110 15.16 35.92 38.20
N THR A 111 15.42 34.99 37.28
CA THR A 111 16.07 33.72 37.62
C THR A 111 17.37 34.10 38.28
N ALA A 112 17.54 33.72 39.56
CA ALA A 112 18.77 33.98 40.27
C ALA A 112 19.92 33.44 39.42
N THR A 113 20.78 34.33 38.93
CA THR A 113 22.05 33.96 38.32
C THR A 113 22.74 33.02 39.32
N PRO A 114 23.08 31.77 38.94
CA PRO A 114 23.78 30.88 39.86
C PRO A 114 25.01 31.62 40.36
N ALA A 115 25.12 31.76 41.69
CA ALA A 115 26.31 32.34 42.30
C ALA A 115 27.53 31.59 41.75
N PRO A 116 28.60 32.30 41.33
CA PRO A 116 29.81 31.64 40.84
C PRO A 116 30.23 30.58 41.84
N GLN A 117 30.22 29.31 41.43
CA GLN A 117 30.74 28.24 42.26
C GLN A 117 32.21 28.59 42.54
N ALA A 118 32.55 28.74 43.81
CA ALA A 118 33.93 28.96 44.20
C ALA A 118 34.76 27.80 43.64
N LEU A 119 35.67 28.10 42.71
CA LEU A 119 36.63 27.12 42.21
C LEU A 119 37.37 26.53 43.44
N PRO A 120 37.63 25.21 43.47
CA PRO A 120 38.46 24.63 44.51
C PRO A 120 39.76 25.44 44.61
N LEU A 121 40.06 25.97 45.80
CA LEU A 121 41.32 26.68 46.00
C LEU A 121 42.45 25.70 45.63
N PRO A 122 43.38 26.08 44.74
CA PRO A 122 44.52 25.22 44.44
C PRO A 122 45.25 24.93 45.76
N PRO A 123 45.69 23.68 45.98
CA PRO A 123 46.40 23.32 47.20
C PRO A 123 47.58 24.27 47.38
N ALA A 124 47.70 24.86 48.58
CA ALA A 124 48.75 25.82 48.87
C ALA A 124 50.12 25.17 48.60
N GLU A 125 50.89 25.76 47.71
CA GLU A 125 52.16 25.20 47.29
C GLU A 125 53.13 25.15 48.49
N PRO A 126 53.74 23.99 48.79
CA PRO A 126 54.64 23.84 49.94
C PRO A 126 55.80 24.83 49.87
N ASN A 127 56.14 25.45 51.01
CA ASN A 127 57.16 26.49 51.05
C ASN A 127 58.53 26.04 50.49
N TRP A 128 58.91 24.77 50.65
CA TRP A 128 60.17 24.23 50.13
C TRP A 128 60.24 24.27 48.59
N LEU A 129 59.12 24.08 47.91
CA LEU A 129 59.06 24.06 46.45
C LEU A 129 59.25 25.46 45.86
N LYS A 130 58.80 26.50 46.60
CA LYS A 130 59.03 27.90 46.26
C LYS A 130 60.52 28.26 46.33
N TRP A 131 61.20 27.82 47.39
CA TRP A 131 62.64 28.01 47.53
C TRP A 131 63.42 27.27 46.45
N TRP A 132 63.06 26.03 46.14
CA TRP A 132 63.71 25.25 45.10
C TRP A 132 63.68 25.96 43.73
N ARG A 133 62.51 26.46 43.29
CA ARG A 133 62.38 27.23 42.03
C ARG A 133 63.16 28.54 42.04
N ALA A 134 63.31 29.19 43.19
CA ALA A 134 64.08 30.43 43.28
C ALA A 134 65.59 30.22 43.03
N PHE A 135 66.12 29.04 43.38
CA PHE A 135 67.53 28.71 43.19
C PHE A 135 67.81 27.95 41.88
N PHE A 136 66.80 27.32 41.27
CA PHE A 136 66.94 26.54 40.05
C PHE A 136 65.82 26.87 39.04
N PRO A 137 65.92 28.00 38.30
CA PRO A 137 65.00 28.36 37.22
C PRO A 137 65.18 27.49 35.96
#